data_AF-A0A6H2Y213-F1
#
_entry.id   AF-A0A6H2Y213-F1
#
_cell.length_a   1.000
_cell.length_b   1.000
_cell.length_c   1.000
_cell.angle_alpha   90.00
_cell.angle_beta   90.00
_cell.angle_gamma   90.00
#
_symmetry.space_group_name_H-M   'P 1'
#
loop_
_entity.id
_entity.type
_entity.pdbx_description
1 polymer ?
#
loop_
_entity_poly.entity_id
_entity_poly.type
_entity_poly.pdbx_seq_one_letter_code
_entity_poly.pdbx_strand_id
1 'polypeptide(L)'
;MAAIDFIPDRLNVRPVVWRGFTVGELGVAALCGAGLGLVTAVFVAPFAGWIAFPMLAMLMPLPVAWFSGEWLMRYKRNKPDN
;
A
#
# COMPACT_ATOMS: atom_id res chain seq x y z
N MET A 1 41.00 18.45 2.57
CA MET A 1 39.67 18.06 3.08
C MET A 1 38.74 18.01 1.89
N ALA A 2 38.49 16.82 1.35
CA ALA A 2 37.61 16.67 0.18
C ALA A 2 36.16 16.63 0.69
N ALA A 3 35.44 17.74 0.53
CA ALA A 3 34.00 17.76 0.68
C ALA A 3 33.42 17.04 -0.55
N ILE A 4 32.69 15.95 -0.33
CA ILE A 4 31.97 15.27 -1.39
C ILE A 4 30.82 16.20 -1.80
N ASP A 5 30.95 16.83 -2.97
CA ASP A 5 30.03 17.87 -3.49
C ASP A 5 28.68 17.29 -3.96
N PHE A 6 28.49 15.98 -3.86
CA PHE A 6 27.32 15.30 -4.38
C PHE A 6 26.94 14.11 -3.49
N ILE A 7 25.99 14.32 -2.58
CA ILE A 7 25.24 13.22 -1.97
C ILE A 7 24.22 12.74 -3.02
N PRO A 8 24.27 11.47 -3.43
CA PRO A 8 23.28 10.93 -4.36
C PRO A 8 21.90 10.98 -3.71
N ASP A 9 20.89 11.56 -4.37
CA ASP A 9 19.50 11.60 -3.90
C ASP A 9 18.93 10.23 -3.52
N ARG A 10 19.51 9.17 -4.11
CA ARG A 10 19.21 7.75 -3.83
C ARG A 10 19.38 7.37 -2.35
N LEU A 11 20.15 8.15 -1.58
CA LEU A 11 20.36 7.93 -0.15
C LEU A 11 19.23 8.52 0.72
N ASN A 12 18.48 9.50 0.23
CA ASN A 12 17.42 10.19 0.98
C ASN A 12 16.00 9.73 0.57
N VAL A 13 15.90 8.79 -0.38
CA VAL A 13 14.62 8.27 -0.83
C VAL A 13 14.04 7.34 0.24
N ARG A 14 12.73 7.42 0.46
CA ARG A 14 12.04 6.55 1.42
C ARG A 14 12.25 5.09 1.03
N PRO A 15 12.68 4.22 1.97
CA PRO A 15 12.96 2.84 1.65
C PRO A 15 11.66 2.09 1.29
N VAL A 16 11.79 1.18 0.33
CA VAL A 16 10.74 0.21 -0.01
C VAL A 16 10.71 -0.89 1.05
N VAL A 17 9.53 -1.17 1.59
CA VAL A 17 9.31 -2.14 2.67
C VAL A 17 8.75 -3.45 2.12
N TRP A 18 7.79 -3.38 1.20
CA TRP A 18 7.12 -4.57 0.66
C TRP A 18 6.69 -4.36 -0.78
N ARG A 19 7.08 -5.25 -1.71
CA ARG A 19 6.70 -5.22 -3.15
C ARG A 19 6.74 -3.83 -3.83
N GLY A 20 7.75 -3.01 -3.51
CA GLY A 20 7.92 -1.67 -4.08
C GLY A 20 7.09 -0.55 -3.42
N PHE A 21 6.36 -0.87 -2.34
CA PHE A 21 5.73 0.12 -1.48
C PHE A 21 6.71 0.69 -0.46
N THR A 22 6.64 2.00 -0.29
CA THR A 22 7.13 2.68 0.91
C THR A 22 6.13 2.49 2.07
N VAL A 23 6.55 2.80 3.31
CA VAL A 23 5.67 2.74 4.50
C VAL A 23 4.36 3.52 4.28
N GLY A 24 4.47 4.72 3.71
CA GLY A 24 3.31 5.58 3.47
C GLY A 24 2.34 4.97 2.46
N GLU A 25 2.84 4.44 1.35
CA GLU A 25 1.99 3.85 0.31
C GLU A 25 1.36 2.53 0.77
N LEU A 26 2.07 1.73 1.56
CA LEU A 26 1.51 0.53 2.18
C LEU A 26 0.40 0.89 3.17
N GLY A 27 0.58 1.97 3.95
CA GLY A 27 -0.46 2.51 4.83
C GLY A 27 -1.71 2.97 4.07
N VAL A 28 -1.54 3.67 2.94
CA VAL A 28 -2.65 4.08 2.07
C VAL A 28 -3.35 2.87 1.46
N ALA A 29 -2.60 1.88 0.96
CA ALA A 29 -3.16 0.65 0.43
C ALA A 29 -3.97 -0.12 1.50
N ALA A 30 -3.47 -0.14 2.74
CA ALA A 30 -4.17 -0.76 3.86
C ALA A 30 -5.47 -0.02 4.21
N LEU A 31 -5.46 1.32 4.24
CA LEU A 31 -6.67 2.13 4.46
C LEU A 31 -7.70 1.95 3.35
N CYS A 32 -7.27 1.97 2.09
CA CYS A 32 -8.14 1.68 0.96
C CYS A 32 -8.73 0.27 1.05
N GLY A 33 -7.91 -0.73 1.40
CA GLY A 33 -8.37 -2.09 1.58
C GLY A 33 -9.35 -2.26 2.75
N ALA A 34 -9.13 -1.57 3.86
CA ALA A 34 -10.07 -1.57 4.98
C ALA A 34 -11.41 -0.93 4.58
N GLY A 35 -11.38 0.20 3.86
CA GLY A 35 -12.57 0.85 3.32
C GLY A 35 -13.34 -0.04 2.35
N LEU A 36 -12.65 -0.69 1.42
CA LEU A 36 -13.25 -1.67 0.50
C LEU A 36 -13.80 -2.88 1.26
N GLY A 37 -13.13 -3.32 2.32
CA GLY A 37 -13.61 -4.35 3.24
C GLY A 37 -14.93 -3.99 3.89
N LEU A 38 -15.09 -2.76 4.38
CA LEU A 38 -16.34 -2.29 4.95
C LEU A 38 -17.46 -2.21 3.90
N VAL A 39 -17.18 -1.70 2.70
CA VAL A 39 -18.16 -1.67 1.61
C VAL A 39 -18.60 -3.09 1.24
N THR A 40 -17.65 -4.01 1.11
CA THR A 40 -17.95 -5.43 0.82
C THR A 40 -18.73 -6.08 1.96
N ALA A 41 -18.43 -5.72 3.21
CA ALA A 41 -19.14 -6.22 4.39
C ALA A 41 -20.62 -5.84 4.39
N VAL A 42 -21.02 -4.69 3.84
CA VAL A 42 -22.45 -4.34 3.71
C VAL A 42 -23.20 -5.38 2.87
N PHE A 43 -22.59 -5.90 1.81
CA PHE A 43 -23.21 -6.91 0.95
C PHE A 43 -23.14 -8.33 1.54
N VAL A 44 -22.14 -8.61 2.39
CA VAL A 44 -21.94 -9.93 3.01
C VAL A 44 -22.67 -10.04 4.37
N ALA A 45 -22.93 -8.92 5.03
CA ALA A 45 -23.61 -8.85 6.33
C ALA A 45 -24.97 -9.56 6.39
N PRO A 46 -25.81 -9.58 5.34
CA PRO A 46 -27.05 -10.36 5.35
C PRO A 46 -26.84 -11.87 5.56
N PHE A 47 -25.66 -12.40 5.22
CA PHE A 47 -25.34 -13.82 5.32
C PHE A 47 -24.51 -14.17 6.56
N ALA A 48 -23.52 -13.34 6.90
CA ALA A 48 -22.58 -13.59 8.00
C ALA A 48 -22.85 -12.73 9.25
N GLY A 49 -23.85 -11.86 9.21
CA GLY A 49 -24.17 -10.93 10.29
C GLY A 49 -23.08 -9.87 10.52
N TRP A 50 -23.05 -9.34 11.75
CA TRP A 50 -22.16 -8.24 12.13
C TRP A 50 -20.66 -8.61 12.05
N ILE A 51 -20.33 -9.90 12.12
CA ILE A 51 -18.96 -10.42 12.09
C ILE A 51 -18.27 -10.13 10.75
N ALA A 52 -19.04 -9.92 9.68
CA ALA A 52 -18.52 -9.57 8.36
C ALA A 52 -17.67 -8.29 8.37
N PHE A 53 -18.02 -7.31 9.20
CA PHE A 53 -17.35 -6.00 9.26
C PHE A 53 -15.89 -6.11 9.74
N PRO A 54 -15.60 -6.61 10.95
CA PRO A 54 -14.20 -6.72 11.42
C PRO A 54 -13.40 -7.70 10.56
N MET A 55 -14.00 -8.81 10.11
CA MET A 55 -13.33 -9.79 9.26
C MET A 55 -12.88 -9.18 7.93
N LEU A 56 -13.79 -8.55 7.18
CA LEU A 56 -13.45 -8.02 5.86
C LEU A 56 -12.61 -6.75 5.95
N ALA A 57 -12.78 -5.94 6.99
CA ALA A 57 -11.91 -4.77 7.22
C ALA A 57 -10.44 -5.17 7.49
N MET A 58 -10.20 -6.28 8.20
CA MET A 58 -8.84 -6.80 8.42
C MET A 58 -8.29 -7.59 7.24
N LEU A 59 -9.14 -8.34 6.51
CA LEU A 59 -8.70 -9.25 5.46
C LEU A 59 -8.48 -8.54 4.12
N MET A 60 -9.34 -7.60 3.73
CA MET A 60 -9.27 -6.92 2.42
C MET A 60 -8.01 -6.08 2.14
N PRO A 61 -7.32 -5.50 3.14
CA PRO A 61 -6.00 -4.89 2.93
C PRO A 61 -4.98 -5.80 2.24
N LEU A 62 -5.00 -7.10 2.52
CA LEU A 62 -4.03 -8.07 1.97
C LEU A 62 -4.13 -8.22 0.44
N PRO A 63 -5.29 -8.58 -0.15
CA PRO A 63 -5.41 -8.68 -1.60
C PRO A 63 -5.23 -7.31 -2.26
N VAL A 64 -5.72 -6.22 -1.66
CA VAL A 64 -5.56 -4.87 -2.20
C VAL A 64 -4.10 -4.49 -2.31
N ALA A 65 -3.29 -4.69 -1.27
CA ALA A 65 -1.85 -4.46 -1.31
C ALA A 65 -1.17 -5.38 -2.35
N TRP A 66 -1.58 -6.65 -2.44
CA TRP A 66 -1.00 -7.61 -3.38
C TRP A 66 -1.17 -7.19 -4.85
N PHE A 67 -2.38 -6.79 -5.25
CA PHE A 67 -2.68 -6.38 -6.62
C PHE A 67 -2.14 -5.00 -6.93
N SER A 68 -2.25 -4.05 -6.00
CA SER A 68 -1.76 -2.68 -6.21
C SER A 68 -0.23 -2.60 -6.27
N GLY A 69 0.50 -3.51 -5.64
CA GLY A 69 1.97 -3.50 -5.64
C GLY A 69 2.58 -3.65 -7.03
N GLU A 70 2.09 -4.58 -7.85
CA GLU A 70 2.59 -4.70 -9.23
C GLU A 70 2.24 -3.49 -10.08
N TRP A 71 1.04 -2.95 -9.91
CA TRP A 71 0.60 -1.77 -10.64
C TRP A 71 1.46 -0.55 -10.28
N LEU A 72 1.72 -0.35 -8.99
CA LEU A 72 2.54 0.75 -8.49
C LEU A 72 4.00 0.63 -8.93
N MET A 73 4.57 -0.59 -8.91
CA MET A 73 5.93 -0.81 -9.44
C MET A 73 6.03 -0.50 -10.93
N ARG A 74 5.04 -0.90 -11.73
CA ARG A 74 4.98 -0.55 -13.16
C ARG A 74 4.87 0.96 -13.38
N TYR A 75 4.07 1.63 -12.55
CA TYR A 75 3.91 3.09 -12.60
C TYR A 75 5.20 3.84 -12.24
N LYS A 76 5.96 3.34 -11.27
CA LYS A 76 7.25 3.91 -10.84
C LYS A 76 8.41 3.61 -11.81
N ARG A 77 8.34 2.55 -12.62
CA ARG A 77 9.45 2.01 -13.43
C ARG A 77 10.12 3.00 -14.40
N ASN A 78 9.46 4.11 -14.75
CA ASN A 78 9.97 5.08 -15.73
C ASN A 78 9.98 6.53 -15.22
N LYS A 79 9.86 6.76 -13.91
CA LYS A 79 9.88 8.11 -13.34
C LYS A 79 11.20 8.37 -12.62
N PRO A 80 11.85 9.51 -12.84
CA PRO A 80 12.99 9.92 -12.01
C PRO A 80 12.51 10.08 -10.55
N ASP A 81 13.30 9.55 -9.62
CA ASP A 81 13.09 9.74 -8.18
C ASP A 81 13.46 11.21 -7.86
N ASN A 82 12.43 12.07 -7.76
CA ASN A 82 12.55 13.48 -7.39
C ASN A 82 12.14 13.70 -5.93
#